data_AF-A0AAW6C1H6-F1
#
_entry.id   AF-A0AAW6C1H6-F1
#
_cell.length_a   1.000
_cell.length_b   1.000
_cell.length_c   1.000
_cell.angle_alpha   90.00
_cell.angle_beta   90.00
_cell.angle_gamma   90.00
#
_symmetry.space_group_name_H-M   'P 1'
#
loop_
_entity.id
_entity.type
_entity.pdbx_description
1 polymer ?
#
loop_
_entity_poly.entity_id
_entity_poly.type
_entity_poly.pdbx_seq_one_letter_code
_entity_poly.pdbx_strand_id
1 'polypeptide(L)' 'MKQYTRKQLKEYARLGLARDLTEVDPDTLPKWYEKIGVSRGIYGMNGGLIWDKVTGEYGVILARSSNLFRLF' A
#
# COMPACT_ATOMS: atom_id res chain seq x y z
N MET A 1 -8.09 -10.45 -2.11
CA MET A 1 -7.08 -9.62 -1.41
C MET A 1 -6.97 -10.07 0.03
N LYS A 2 -5.75 -10.28 0.52
CA LYS A 2 -5.48 -10.69 1.91
C LYS A 2 -5.76 -9.53 2.87
N GLN A 3 -6.26 -9.85 4.06
CA GLN A 3 -6.42 -8.86 5.13
C GLN A 3 -5.13 -8.70 5.93
N TYR A 4 -4.75 -7.45 6.18
CA TYR A 4 -3.60 -7.08 6.97
C TYR A 4 -4.01 -6.12 8.09
N THR A 5 -3.35 -6.24 9.23
CA THR A 5 -3.41 -5.19 10.25
C THR A 5 -2.51 -4.03 9.82
N ARG A 6 -2.88 -2.80 10.22
CA ARG A 6 -2.05 -1.61 9.97
C ARG A 6 -0.65 -1.75 10.62
N LYS A 7 -0.55 -2.48 11.73
CA LYS A 7 0.74 -2.80 12.39
C LYS A 7 1.63 -3.66 11.48
N GLN A 8 1.09 -4.68 10.81
CA GLN A 8 1.85 -5.49 9.86
C GLN A 8 2.33 -4.68 8.66
N LEU A 9 1.47 -3.84 8.08
CA LEU A 9 1.86 -2.98 6.96
C LEU A 9 2.98 -2.00 7.36
N LYS A 10 2.86 -1.39 8.54
CA LYS A 10 3.90 -0.49 9.08
C LYS A 10 5.22 -1.21 9.31
N GLU A 11 5.16 -2.47 9.75
CA GLU A 11 6.35 -3.29 9.92
C GLU A 11 7.06 -3.58 8.60
N TYR A 12 6.32 -3.82 7.50
CA TYR A 12 6.91 -4.01 6.18
C TYR A 12 7.67 -2.78 5.69
N ALA A 13 7.11 -1.58 5.88
CA ALA A 13 7.83 -0.34 5.60
C ALA A 13 9.06 -0.19 6.50
N ARG A 14 8.92 -0.45 7.80
CA ARG A 14 10.00 -0.31 8.79
C ARG A 14 11.18 -1.24 8.51
N LEU A 15 10.92 -2.45 8.04
CA LEU A 15 11.94 -3.44 7.68
C LEU A 15 12.51 -3.25 6.27
N GLY A 16 12.06 -2.24 5.52
CA GLY A 16 12.48 -2.00 4.14
C GLY A 16 11.98 -3.04 3.13
N LEU A 17 10.98 -3.84 3.51
CA LEU A 17 10.38 -4.87 2.65
C LEU A 17 9.38 -4.28 1.64
N ALA A 18 8.85 -3.10 1.94
CA ALA A 18 7.94 -2.38 1.07
C ALA A 18 8.23 -0.87 1.11
N ARG A 19 8.16 -0.22 -0.05
CA ARG A 19 8.26 1.22 -0.18
C ARG A 19 6.96 1.90 0.28
N ASP A 20 7.07 2.92 1.12
CA ASP A 20 5.90 3.71 1.53
C ASP A 20 5.45 4.62 0.37
N LEU A 21 4.19 4.44 -0.05
CA LEU A 21 3.52 5.18 -1.12
C LEU A 21 2.42 6.10 -0.59
N THR A 22 2.32 6.27 0.74
CA THR A 22 1.20 6.98 1.37
C THR A 22 1.11 8.44 0.91
N GLU A 23 2.26 9.12 0.83
CA GLU A 23 2.41 10.56 0.57
C GLU A 23 3.30 10.86 -0.65
N VAL A 24 3.61 9.85 -1.47
CA VAL A 24 4.40 10.07 -2.69
C VAL A 24 3.58 10.81 -3.75
N ASP A 25 4.27 11.48 -4.66
CA ASP A 25 3.64 12.13 -5.80
C ASP A 25 2.79 11.11 -6.60
N PRO A 26 1.52 11.41 -6.90
CA PRO A 26 0.62 10.52 -7.62
C PRO A 26 1.16 10.03 -8.98
N ASP A 27 1.95 10.84 -9.68
CA ASP A 27 2.51 10.49 -11.00
C ASP A 27 3.62 9.43 -10.89
N THR A 28 4.18 9.26 -9.69
CA THR A 28 5.19 8.24 -9.38
C THR A 28 4.59 6.93 -8.88
N LEU A 29 3.26 6.85 -8.74
CA LEU A 29 2.60 5.62 -8.33
C LEU A 29 2.78 4.52 -9.39
N PRO A 30 2.89 3.24 -8.97
CA PRO A 30 2.98 2.13 -9.90
C PRO A 30 1.81 2.12 -10.89
N LYS A 31 2.12 1.98 -12.19
CA LYS A 31 1.10 1.91 -13.25
C LYS A 31 0.67 0.47 -13.55
N TRP A 32 1.57 -0.48 -13.33
CA TRP A 32 1.31 -1.91 -13.52
C TRP A 32 1.60 -2.66 -12.23
N TYR A 33 0.56 -3.01 -11.49
CA TYR A 33 0.69 -3.58 -10.15
C TYR A 33 -0.43 -4.57 -9.86
N GLU A 34 -0.18 -5.42 -8.87
CA GLU A 34 -1.18 -6.33 -8.31
C GLU A 34 -1.57 -5.90 -6.89
N LYS A 35 -2.88 -5.90 -6.60
CA LYS A 35 -3.39 -5.61 -5.27
C LYS A 35 -3.28 -6.86 -4.40
N ILE A 36 -2.29 -6.89 -3.52
CA ILE A 36 -1.99 -8.07 -2.68
C ILE A 36 -2.95 -8.13 -1.49
N GLY A 37 -3.13 -6.99 -0.80
CA GLY A 37 -3.93 -6.95 0.41
C GLY A 37 -4.32 -5.55 0.84
N VAL A 38 -5.26 -5.49 1.78
CA VAL A 38 -5.79 -4.25 2.34
C VAL A 38 -5.76 -4.32 3.86
N SER A 39 -5.75 -3.16 4.51
CA SER A 39 -6.11 -3.02 5.91
C SER A 39 -7.41 -2.24 6.03
N ARG A 40 -8.32 -2.67 6.90
CA ARG A 40 -9.60 -1.98 7.15
C ARG A 40 -9.64 -1.44 8.58
N GLY A 41 -10.13 -0.21 8.72
CA GLY A 41 -10.55 0.38 9.99
C GLY A 41 -12.07 0.54 10.05
N ILE A 42 -12.55 1.30 11.04
CA ILE A 42 -14.00 1.52 11.30
C ILE A 42 -14.73 2.04 10.05
N TYR A 43 -14.11 2.96 9.33
CA TYR A 43 -14.74 3.63 8.18
C TYR A 43 -14.41 2.99 6.82
N GLY A 44 -13.84 1.78 6.79
CA GLY A 44 -13.41 1.10 5.55
C GLY A 44 -11.89 1.02 5.39
N MET A 45 -11.37 1.06 4.16
CA MET A 45 -9.92 0.88 3.92
C MET A 45 -9.09 1.98 4.62
N ASN A 46 -7.98 1.56 5.23
CA ASN A 46 -7.06 2.37 6.02
C ASN A 46 -5.60 1.95 5.82
N GLY A 47 -5.31 1.42 4.64
CA GLY A 47 -3.99 0.94 4.22
C GLY A 47 -4.10 -0.18 3.19
N GLY A 48 -3.00 -0.43 2.49
CA GLY A 48 -2.96 -1.42 1.42
C GLY A 48 -1.54 -1.84 1.10
N LEU A 49 -1.41 -3.03 0.50
CA LEU A 49 -0.17 -3.59 -0.02
C LEU A 49 -0.37 -3.95 -1.48
N ILE A 50 0.51 -3.44 -2.33
CA ILE A 50 0.57 -3.76 -3.75
C ILE A 50 1.93 -4.35 -4.08
N TRP A 51 1.98 -5.10 -5.18
CA TRP A 51 3.22 -5.55 -5.80
C TRP A 51 3.37 -4.86 -7.14
N ASP A 52 4.39 -4.01 -7.28
CA ASP A 52 4.74 -3.39 -8.55
C ASP A 52 5.36 -4.44 -9.47
N LYS A 53 4.70 -4.68 -10.61
CA LYS A 53 5.14 -5.69 -11.59
C LYS A 53 6.28 -5.19 -12.47
N VAL A 54 6.53 -3.88 -12.49
CA VAL A 54 7.61 -3.27 -13.27
C VAL A 54 8.93 -3.36 -12.51
N THR A 55 8.95 -2.93 -11.25
CA THR A 55 10.15 -2.93 -10.42
C THR A 55 10.35 -4.23 -9.64
N GLY A 56 9.29 -5.02 -9.46
CA GLY A 56 9.29 -6.20 -8.60
C GLY A 56 9.18 -5.88 -7.12
N GLU A 57 9.10 -4.60 -6.74
CA GLU A 57 9.06 -4.14 -5.35
C GLU A 57 7.63 -4.16 -4.78
N TYR A 58 7.53 -4.32 -3.45
CA TYR A 58 6.27 -4.09 -2.76
C TYR A 58 6.08 -2.61 -2.46
N GLY A 59 4.87 -2.12 -2.71
CA GLY A 59 4.43 -0.79 -2.31
C GLY A 59 3.40 -0.89 -1.19
N VAL A 60 3.51 -0.06 -0.16
CA VAL A 60 2.59 -0.05 0.98
C VAL A 60 1.99 1.33 1.19
N ILE A 61 0.71 1.37 1.54
CA ILE A 61 0.01 2.56 2.02
C ILE A 61 -0.41 2.33 3.47
N LEU A 62 -0.04 3.26 4.35
CA LEU A 62 -0.13 3.12 5.81
C LEU A 62 -1.27 3.92 6.46
N ALA A 63 -2.00 4.70 5.66
CA ALA A 63 -3.12 5.51 6.12
C ALA A 63 -4.20 5.62 5.04
N ARG A 64 -5.36 6.14 5.43
CA ARG A 64 -6.35 6.61 4.47
C ARG A 64 -5.84 7.90 3.80
N SER A 65 -5.34 7.78 2.59
CA SER A 65 -4.88 8.91 1.77
C SER A 65 -5.48 8.84 0.37
N SER A 66 -5.35 9.91 -0.42
CA SER A 66 -5.79 9.92 -1.81
C SER A 66 -5.11 8.81 -2.64
N ASN A 67 -3.85 8.48 -2.33
CA ASN A 67 -3.13 7.40 -3.00
C ASN A 67 -3.76 6.03 -2.71
N LEU A 68 -4.36 5.83 -1.53
CA LEU A 68 -5.12 4.62 -1.23
C LEU A 68 -6.26 4.42 -2.24
N PHE A 69 -7.03 5.49 -2.51
CA PHE A 69 -8.15 5.44 -3.44
C PHE A 69 -7.74 5.38 -4.91
N ARG A 70 -6.54 5.88 -5.26
CA ARG A 70 -5.98 5.72 -6.62
C ARG A 70 -5.56 4.28 -6.90
N LEU A 71 -5.05 3.58 -5.88
CA LEU A 71 -4.54 2.22 -6.02
C LEU A 71 -5.58 1.13 -5.73
N PHE A 72 -6.60 1.40 -4.92
CA PHE A 72 -7.57 0.39 -4.46
C PHE A 72 -9.00 0.73 -4.85
#